data_AF-A0A507EFA7-F1
#
_entry.id   AF-A0A507EFA7-F1
#
_cell.length_a   1.000
_cell.length_b   1.000
_cell.length_c   1.000
_cell.angle_alpha   90.00
_cell.angle_beta   90.00
_cell.angle_gamma   90.00
#
_symmetry.space_group_name_H-M   'P 1'
#
loop_
_entity.id
_entity.type
_entity.pdbx_description
1 polymer ?
#
loop_
_entity_poly.entity_id
_entity_poly.type
_entity_poly.pdbx_seq_one_letter_code
_entity_poly.pdbx_strand_id
1 'polypeptide(L)'
;MSGDEYWDMDAILSEQQKIPCFFHSNVPGYGFLEGNHEVDLSANVKVELPYWLAAKIALDDYIDLEVPPCYSQRIRNDLNASPTSVNLNRLCAYYYRFGVKIINLIDDERLPQILTEAFRARLPLIMDYTQTSRLRTDRSEFIYSLDETERELYKLGHETVTEMTHWDRRKAVRIQTAEVLSRRTGRF
;
A
#
# COMPACT_ATOMS: atom_id res chain seq x y z
N MET A 1 -10.54 5.99 12.84
CA MET A 1 -9.97 4.65 12.97
C MET A 1 -11.03 3.75 13.56
N SER A 2 -11.59 2.85 12.76
CA SER A 2 -12.46 1.79 13.30
C SER A 2 -11.60 0.86 14.17
N GLY A 3 -12.12 0.34 15.27
CA GLY A 3 -11.34 -0.46 16.24
C GLY A 3 -10.63 -1.68 15.64
N ASP A 4 -11.06 -2.15 14.47
CA ASP A 4 -10.46 -3.29 13.76
C ASP A 4 -9.11 -2.95 13.08
N GLU A 5 -8.83 -1.69 12.75
CA GLU A 5 -7.57 -1.30 12.07
C GLU A 5 -6.34 -1.45 12.97
N TYR A 6 -6.49 -1.39 14.30
CA TYR A 6 -5.36 -1.42 15.23
C TYR A 6 -4.58 -2.74 15.20
N TRP A 7 -5.26 -3.85 14.95
CA TRP A 7 -4.67 -5.20 14.92
C TRP A 7 -4.35 -5.69 13.51
N ASP A 8 -4.70 -4.91 12.49
CA ASP A 8 -4.39 -5.22 11.10
C ASP A 8 -2.92 -4.89 10.80
N MET A 9 -2.13 -5.91 10.48
CA MET A 9 -0.72 -5.76 10.13
C MET A 9 -0.54 -4.88 8.90
N ASP A 10 -1.41 -4.99 7.89
CA ASP A 10 -1.32 -4.18 6.67
C ASP A 10 -1.70 -2.72 6.95
N ALA A 11 -2.61 -2.49 7.90
CA ALA A 11 -2.89 -1.14 8.38
C ALA A 11 -1.65 -0.54 9.06
N ILE A 12 -0.98 -1.26 9.96
CA ILE A 12 0.25 -0.79 10.64
C ILE A 12 1.36 -0.53 9.61
N LEU A 13 1.59 -1.45 8.68
CA LEU A 13 2.64 -1.32 7.68
C LEU A 13 2.38 -0.18 6.70
N SER A 14 1.11 0.10 6.37
CA SER A 14 0.75 1.27 5.54
C SER A 14 1.09 2.61 6.21
N GLU A 15 1.11 2.68 7.55
CA GLU A 15 1.42 3.92 8.30
C GLU A 15 2.91 4.17 8.47
N GLN A 16 3.75 3.17 8.19
CA GLN A 16 5.20 3.31 8.24
C GLN A 16 5.75 4.15 7.08
N GLN A 17 4.94 4.40 6.04
CA GLN A 17 5.32 5.22 4.90
C GLN A 17 5.71 6.64 5.36
N LYS A 18 6.85 7.12 4.87
CA LYS A 18 7.34 8.46 5.18
C LYS A 18 6.60 9.53 4.38
N ILE A 19 6.33 10.66 5.03
CA ILE A 19 5.70 11.85 4.48
C ILE A 19 6.65 13.02 4.68
N PRO A 20 6.89 13.83 3.62
CA PRO A 20 7.61 15.07 3.78
C PRO A 20 6.76 16.10 4.53
N CYS A 21 7.35 16.71 5.54
CA CYS A 21 6.68 17.69 6.39
C CYS A 21 7.64 18.82 6.80
N PHE A 22 7.06 19.93 7.26
CA PHE A 22 7.77 21.13 7.67
C PHE A 22 7.29 21.56 9.06
N PHE A 23 8.21 21.70 10.01
CA PHE A 23 7.87 22.20 11.35
C PHE A 23 7.74 23.73 11.33
N HIS A 24 6.68 24.28 11.93
CA HIS A 24 6.51 25.73 11.99
C HIS A 24 7.49 26.42 12.96
N SER A 25 8.04 25.66 13.90
CA SER A 25 8.92 26.16 14.98
C SER A 25 10.19 25.31 15.11
N ASN A 26 11.21 25.87 15.76
CA ASN A 26 12.42 25.12 16.09
C ASN A 26 12.08 24.01 17.10
N VAL A 27 12.59 22.81 16.90
CA VAL A 27 12.33 21.64 17.77
C VAL A 27 13.63 21.23 18.48
N PRO A 28 13.74 21.46 19.80
CA PRO A 28 14.97 21.18 20.54
C PRO A 28 15.33 19.70 20.57
N GLY A 29 16.60 19.36 20.35
CA GLY A 29 17.10 17.98 20.43
C GLY A 29 16.77 17.07 19.24
N TYR A 30 16.14 17.59 18.19
CA TYR A 30 15.72 16.82 17.01
C TYR A 30 16.51 17.15 15.73
N GLY A 31 17.66 17.82 15.82
CA GLY A 31 18.48 18.15 14.64
C GLY A 31 18.94 16.93 13.82
N PHE A 32 19.00 15.76 14.45
CA PHE A 32 19.30 14.49 13.76
C PHE A 32 18.27 14.10 12.67
N LEU A 33 17.05 14.64 12.72
CA LEU A 33 16.01 14.36 11.72
C LEU A 33 16.36 14.95 10.34
N GLU A 34 17.12 16.04 10.31
CA GLU A 34 17.65 16.65 9.08
C GLU A 34 18.87 15.87 8.56
N GLY A 35 19.48 15.01 9.38
CA GLY A 35 20.75 14.36 9.09
C GLY A 35 21.96 15.26 9.31
N ASN A 36 21.77 16.42 9.95
CA ASN A 36 22.83 17.32 10.36
C ASN A 36 23.33 17.00 11.79
N HIS A 37 24.50 17.51 12.17
CA HIS A 37 25.07 17.37 13.51
C HIS A 37 24.59 18.48 14.47
N GLU A 38 23.62 19.29 14.04
CA GLU A 38 22.99 20.28 14.90
C GLU A 38 22.16 19.60 15.99
N VAL A 39 22.13 20.24 17.16
CA VAL A 39 21.39 19.71 18.32
C VAL A 39 19.88 19.86 18.10
N ASP A 40 19.47 21.02 17.59
CA ASP A 40 18.08 21.40 17.42
C ASP A 40 17.67 21.38 15.94
N LEU A 41 16.40 21.09 15.67
CA LEU A 41 15.83 21.20 14.33
C LEU A 41 15.37 22.63 14.09
N SER A 42 15.81 23.24 12.99
CA SER A 42 15.37 24.57 12.59
C SER A 42 13.94 24.56 12.02
N ALA A 43 13.20 25.65 12.22
CA ALA A 43 11.87 25.85 11.64
C ALA A 43 11.91 25.85 10.10
N ASN A 44 10.83 25.41 9.49
CA ASN A 44 10.61 25.31 8.04
C ASN A 44 11.63 24.43 7.30
N VAL A 45 12.33 23.55 8.01
CA VAL A 45 13.18 22.51 7.41
C VAL A 45 12.31 21.35 6.96
N LYS A 46 12.61 20.83 5.77
CA LYS A 46 11.95 19.64 5.22
C LYS A 46 12.49 18.39 5.91
N VAL A 47 11.61 17.65 6.57
CA VAL A 47 11.94 16.36 7.22
C VAL A 47 10.95 15.28 6.79
N GLU A 48 11.43 14.03 6.75
CA GLU A 48 10.60 12.88 6.40
C GLU A 48 10.22 12.09 7.65
N LEU A 49 8.94 12.16 8.03
CA LEU A 49 8.41 11.44 9.19
C LEU A 49 7.47 10.32 8.75
N PRO A 50 7.43 9.18 9.46
CA PRO A 50 6.40 8.17 9.25
C PRO A 50 4.99 8.76 9.44
N TYR A 51 4.01 8.31 8.64
CA TYR A 51 2.63 8.82 8.70
C TYR A 51 2.02 8.73 10.10
N TRP A 52 2.21 7.62 10.82
CA TRP A 52 1.63 7.46 12.18
C TRP A 52 2.07 8.57 13.15
N LEU A 53 3.27 9.12 12.96
CA LEU A 53 3.79 10.22 13.76
C LEU A 53 3.34 11.57 13.19
N ALA A 54 3.55 11.78 11.90
CA ALA A 54 3.21 13.02 11.21
C ALA A 54 1.73 13.36 11.36
N ALA A 55 0.83 12.38 11.23
CA ALA A 55 -0.60 12.57 11.36
C ALA A 55 -1.02 13.07 12.74
N LYS A 56 -0.33 12.68 13.82
CA LYS A 56 -0.64 13.16 15.17
C LYS A 56 -0.17 14.59 15.38
N ILE A 57 1.05 14.90 14.93
CA ILE A 57 1.64 16.23 15.07
C ILE A 57 0.90 17.26 14.20
N ALA A 58 0.44 16.85 13.01
CA ALA A 58 -0.33 17.71 12.10
C ALA A 58 -1.72 18.07 12.64
N LEU A 59 -2.36 17.20 13.43
CA LEU A 59 -3.67 17.49 14.04
C LEU A 59 -3.60 18.63 15.05
N ASP A 60 -2.45 18.82 15.69
CA ASP A 60 -2.19 19.88 16.65
C ASP A 60 -1.58 21.14 15.98
N ASP A 61 -1.52 21.19 14.65
CA ASP A 61 -1.05 22.34 13.85
C ASP A 61 0.43 22.73 14.12
N TYR A 62 1.29 21.74 14.38
CA TYR A 62 2.74 21.96 14.56
C TYR A 62 3.57 21.77 13.28
N ILE A 63 3.01 21.05 12.29
CA ILE A 63 3.68 20.75 11.03
C ILE A 63 2.75 20.95 9.83
N ASP A 64 3.31 21.41 8.72
CA ASP A 64 2.69 21.34 7.41
C ASP A 64 3.09 20.05 6.71
N LEU A 65 2.14 19.41 6.02
CA LEU A 65 2.38 18.20 5.25
C LEU A 65 2.47 18.51 3.75
N GLU A 66 3.45 17.92 3.08
CA GLU A 66 3.54 17.96 1.63
C GLU A 66 2.95 16.67 1.03
N VAL A 67 2.39 16.77 -0.18
CA VAL A 67 1.95 15.60 -0.95
C VAL A 67 3.16 14.67 -1.16
N PRO A 68 3.08 13.40 -0.71
CA PRO A 68 4.18 12.46 -0.88
C PRO A 68 4.54 12.24 -2.35
N PRO A 69 5.81 11.94 -2.66
CA PRO A 69 6.28 11.73 -4.04
C PRO A 69 5.51 10.65 -4.82
N CYS A 70 4.98 9.63 -4.13
CA CYS A 70 4.15 8.59 -4.73
C CYS A 70 2.81 9.12 -5.28
N TYR A 71 2.33 10.27 -4.80
CA TYR A 71 1.16 10.99 -5.33
C TYR A 71 1.53 12.26 -6.08
N SER A 72 2.77 12.40 -6.53
CA SER A 72 3.19 13.56 -7.33
C SER A 72 2.37 13.70 -8.62
N GLN A 73 2.29 14.93 -9.14
CA GLN A 73 1.54 15.22 -10.36
C GLN A 73 1.97 14.36 -11.56
N ARG A 74 3.26 13.99 -11.63
CA ARG A 74 3.75 13.06 -12.66
C ARG A 74 3.05 11.71 -12.60
N ILE A 75 3.00 11.09 -11.41
CA ILE A 75 2.34 9.79 -11.21
C ILE A 75 0.85 9.90 -11.52
N ARG A 76 0.20 11.00 -11.13
CA ARG A 76 -1.21 11.24 -11.46
C ARG A 76 -1.45 11.28 -12.97
N ASN A 77 -0.58 11.96 -13.72
CA ASN A 77 -0.66 12.02 -15.17
C ASN A 77 -0.43 10.63 -15.80
N ASP A 78 0.55 9.87 -15.29
CA ASP A 78 0.83 8.50 -15.74
C ASP A 78 -0.38 7.58 -15.51
N LEU A 79 -1.02 7.69 -14.34
CA LEU A 79 -2.24 6.96 -14.02
C LEU A 79 -3.42 7.38 -14.90
N ASN A 80 -3.62 8.67 -15.15
CA ASN A 80 -4.68 9.15 -16.03
C ASN A 80 -4.49 8.69 -17.48
N ALA A 81 -3.25 8.55 -17.94
CA ALA A 81 -2.95 8.08 -19.29
C ALA A 81 -3.12 6.56 -19.44
N SER A 82 -2.55 5.79 -18.51
CA SER A 82 -2.59 4.32 -18.55
C SER A 82 -2.37 3.73 -17.14
N PRO A 83 -3.45 3.45 -16.39
CA PRO A 83 -3.35 2.91 -15.03
C PRO A 83 -2.62 1.57 -14.96
N THR A 84 -2.77 0.71 -15.97
CA THR A 84 -2.25 -0.67 -15.97
C THR A 84 -0.73 -0.75 -16.17
N SER A 85 -0.11 0.25 -16.78
CA SER A 85 1.35 0.29 -16.99
C SER A 85 2.13 0.83 -15.79
N VAL A 86 1.46 1.47 -14.83
CA VAL A 86 2.12 2.04 -13.65
C VAL A 86 2.45 0.95 -12.64
N ASN A 87 3.69 0.95 -12.14
CA ASN A 87 4.14 0.07 -11.07
C ASN A 87 3.88 0.69 -9.71
N LEU A 88 2.70 0.41 -9.14
CA LEU A 88 2.26 0.93 -7.85
C LEU A 88 3.15 0.42 -6.72
N ASN A 89 3.51 -0.87 -6.73
CA ASN A 89 4.36 -1.48 -5.72
C ASN A 89 5.70 -0.74 -5.52
N ARG A 90 6.35 -0.34 -6.62
CA ARG A 90 7.60 0.43 -6.58
C ARG A 90 7.43 1.84 -6.04
N LEU A 91 6.25 2.43 -6.18
CA LEU A 91 5.96 3.77 -5.67
C LEU A 91 5.62 3.73 -4.18
N CYS A 92 4.74 2.81 -3.80
CA CYS A 92 4.35 2.51 -2.43
C CYS A 92 3.67 1.13 -2.42
N ALA A 93 4.19 0.19 -1.62
CA ALA A 93 3.62 -1.16 -1.53
C ALA A 93 2.14 -1.14 -1.09
N TYR A 94 1.77 -0.18 -0.25
CA TYR A 94 0.41 0.01 0.28
C TYR A 94 -0.28 1.24 -0.35
N TYR A 95 -0.14 1.42 -1.66
CA TYR A 95 -0.58 2.62 -2.38
C TYR A 95 -2.02 3.03 -2.06
N TYR A 96 -3.03 2.16 -2.24
CA TYR A 96 -4.41 2.60 -2.01
C TYR A 96 -4.73 2.80 -0.52
N ARG A 97 -4.24 1.92 0.37
CA ARG A 97 -4.45 2.04 1.82
C ARG A 97 -3.84 3.33 2.37
N PHE A 98 -2.61 3.63 1.96
CA PHE A 98 -1.94 4.86 2.32
C PHE A 98 -2.65 6.10 1.74
N GLY A 99 -3.18 6.00 0.52
CA GLY A 99 -3.91 7.07 -0.14
C GLY A 99 -5.19 7.45 0.58
N VAL A 100 -5.97 6.47 1.02
CA VAL A 100 -7.18 6.70 1.84
C VAL A 100 -6.85 7.42 3.14
N LYS A 101 -5.73 7.07 3.78
CA LYS A 101 -5.27 7.72 5.01
C LYS A 101 -4.88 9.17 4.79
N ILE A 102 -4.16 9.45 3.70
CA ILE A 102 -3.63 10.79 3.43
C ILE A 102 -4.68 11.80 2.95
N ILE A 103 -5.73 11.33 2.27
CA ILE A 103 -6.85 12.18 1.81
C ILE A 103 -7.50 12.93 2.97
N ASN A 104 -7.53 12.34 4.17
CA ASN A 104 -8.12 13.01 5.34
C ASN A 104 -7.21 14.08 5.95
N LEU A 105 -5.95 14.14 5.52
CA LEU A 105 -4.90 14.93 6.16
C LEU A 105 -4.37 16.04 5.24
N ILE A 106 -4.55 15.89 3.93
CA ILE A 106 -4.14 16.87 2.91
C ILE A 106 -5.38 17.33 2.15
N ASP A 107 -5.48 18.63 1.90
CA ASP A 107 -6.54 19.22 1.07
C ASP A 107 -6.27 18.97 -0.42
N ASP A 108 -6.75 17.81 -0.92
CA ASP A 108 -6.63 17.42 -2.32
C ASP A 108 -7.90 16.76 -2.85
N GLU A 109 -8.75 17.55 -3.50
CA GLU A 109 -10.02 17.09 -4.05
C GLU A 109 -9.88 16.09 -5.22
N ARG A 110 -8.72 16.05 -5.88
CA ARG A 110 -8.49 15.22 -7.08
C ARG A 110 -7.98 13.84 -6.75
N LEU A 111 -7.18 13.70 -5.70
CA LEU A 111 -6.57 12.43 -5.31
C LEU A 111 -7.59 11.30 -5.13
N PRO A 112 -8.74 11.48 -4.44
CA PRO A 112 -9.74 10.41 -4.29
C PRO A 112 -10.28 9.88 -5.62
N GLN A 113 -10.50 10.77 -6.58
CA GLN A 113 -11.01 10.42 -7.92
C GLN A 113 -9.96 9.60 -8.68
N ILE A 114 -8.70 10.05 -8.68
CA ILE A 114 -7.59 9.36 -9.36
C ILE A 114 -7.39 7.95 -8.79
N LEU A 115 -7.40 7.79 -7.45
CA LEU A 115 -7.27 6.48 -6.82
C LEU A 115 -8.41 5.54 -7.24
N THR A 116 -9.65 6.05 -7.25
CA THR A 116 -10.83 5.26 -7.60
C THR A 116 -10.82 4.85 -9.08
N GLU A 117 -10.49 5.77 -9.98
CA GLU A 117 -10.42 5.52 -11.42
C GLU A 117 -9.29 4.55 -11.78
N ALA A 118 -8.11 4.72 -11.18
CA ALA A 118 -6.98 3.81 -11.37
C ALA A 118 -7.32 2.39 -10.91
N PHE A 119 -7.88 2.25 -9.71
CA PHE A 119 -8.28 0.95 -9.17
C PHE A 119 -9.33 0.27 -10.06
N ARG A 120 -10.37 1.02 -10.46
CA ARG A 120 -11.43 0.53 -11.34
C ARG A 120 -10.91 0.08 -12.70
N ALA A 121 -9.96 0.80 -13.29
CA ALA A 121 -9.38 0.47 -14.59
C ALA A 121 -8.48 -0.77 -14.54
N ARG A 122 -7.79 -1.02 -13.41
CA ARG A 122 -6.89 -2.16 -13.23
C ARG A 122 -7.61 -3.45 -12.85
N LEU A 123 -8.77 -3.36 -12.20
CA LEU A 123 -9.56 -4.48 -11.69
C LEU A 123 -9.91 -5.57 -12.73
N PRO A 124 -10.38 -5.24 -13.95
CA PRO A 124 -10.67 -6.24 -14.98
C PRO A 124 -9.43 -7.07 -15.35
N LEU A 125 -8.28 -6.40 -15.50
CA LEU A 125 -7.04 -7.07 -15.86
C LEU A 125 -6.53 -7.99 -14.74
N ILE A 126 -6.70 -7.58 -13.47
CA ILE A 126 -6.42 -8.44 -12.31
C ILE A 126 -7.28 -9.70 -12.37
N MET A 127 -8.59 -9.57 -12.60
CA MET A 127 -9.52 -10.70 -12.71
C MET A 127 -9.18 -11.63 -13.89
N ASP A 128 -8.87 -11.09 -15.07
CA ASP A 128 -8.48 -11.90 -16.23
C ASP A 128 -7.24 -12.77 -15.93
N TYR A 129 -6.31 -12.22 -15.15
CA TYR A 129 -5.12 -12.96 -14.71
C TYR A 129 -5.40 -13.99 -13.63
N THR A 130 -6.48 -13.93 -12.84
CA THR A 130 -6.81 -15.02 -11.91
C THR A 130 -7.35 -16.25 -12.64
N GLN A 131 -8.09 -16.05 -13.74
CA GLN A 131 -8.73 -17.11 -14.54
C GLN A 131 -7.78 -17.80 -15.53
N THR A 132 -6.69 -17.13 -15.93
CA THR A 132 -5.78 -17.66 -16.93
C THR A 132 -4.75 -18.61 -16.30
N SER A 133 -4.61 -19.83 -16.82
CA SER A 133 -3.70 -20.86 -16.27
C SER A 133 -2.25 -20.77 -16.76
N ARG A 134 -1.96 -20.00 -17.82
CA ARG A 134 -0.60 -19.84 -18.37
C ARG A 134 0.01 -18.50 -17.95
N LEU A 135 1.17 -18.54 -17.31
CA LEU A 135 1.98 -17.36 -17.01
C LEU A 135 2.77 -16.98 -18.27
N ARG A 136 2.39 -15.87 -18.93
CA ARG A 136 3.20 -15.21 -19.95
C ARG A 136 4.13 -14.19 -19.28
N THR A 137 5.25 -13.83 -19.89
CA THR A 137 6.21 -12.85 -19.33
C THR A 137 5.54 -11.51 -18.97
N ASP A 138 4.70 -10.98 -19.85
CA ASP A 138 3.91 -9.75 -19.65
C ASP A 138 3.01 -9.81 -18.39
N ARG A 139 2.39 -10.97 -18.13
CA ARG A 139 1.60 -11.21 -16.92
C ARG A 139 2.45 -11.10 -15.64
N SER A 140 3.72 -11.49 -15.69
CA SER A 140 4.60 -11.41 -14.52
C SER A 140 4.90 -9.95 -14.16
N GLU A 141 5.19 -9.10 -15.14
CA GLU A 141 5.48 -7.68 -14.91
C GLU A 141 4.29 -6.94 -14.29
N PHE A 142 3.07 -7.17 -14.79
CA PHE A 142 1.87 -6.59 -14.20
C PHE A 142 1.61 -7.09 -12.77
N ILE A 143 1.77 -8.39 -12.49
CA ILE A 143 1.58 -8.92 -11.13
C ILE A 143 2.59 -8.33 -10.13
N TYR A 144 3.84 -8.09 -10.56
CA TYR A 144 4.84 -7.40 -9.73
C TYR A 144 4.52 -5.91 -9.52
N SER A 145 3.73 -5.33 -10.41
CA SER A 145 3.29 -3.92 -10.36
C SER A 145 2.21 -3.67 -9.31
N LEU A 146 1.47 -4.71 -8.90
CA LEU A 146 0.32 -4.62 -8.00
C LEU A 146 0.72 -4.14 -6.61
N ASP A 147 -0.08 -3.25 -6.05
CA ASP A 147 -0.01 -2.92 -4.62
C ASP A 147 -0.55 -4.09 -3.76
N GLU A 148 -0.42 -4.01 -2.43
CA GLU A 148 -0.82 -5.14 -1.58
C GLU A 148 -2.34 -5.40 -1.59
N THR A 149 -3.17 -4.36 -1.76
CA THR A 149 -4.63 -4.56 -1.87
C THR A 149 -5.03 -5.30 -3.15
N GLU A 150 -4.42 -4.92 -4.28
CA GLU A 150 -4.60 -5.59 -5.56
C GLU A 150 -4.04 -7.02 -5.52
N ARG A 151 -2.92 -7.21 -4.81
CA ARG A 151 -2.29 -8.52 -4.63
C ARG A 151 -3.13 -9.45 -3.77
N GLU A 152 -3.76 -8.95 -2.72
CA GLU A 152 -4.71 -9.71 -1.89
C GLU A 152 -5.89 -10.19 -2.74
N LEU A 153 -6.50 -9.31 -3.53
CA LEU A 153 -7.58 -9.67 -4.46
C LEU A 153 -7.13 -10.70 -5.50
N TYR A 154 -5.92 -10.55 -6.04
CA TYR A 154 -5.35 -11.51 -6.97
C TYR A 154 -5.16 -12.90 -6.34
N LYS A 155 -4.58 -12.96 -5.13
CA LYS A 155 -4.37 -14.22 -4.38
C LYS A 155 -5.72 -14.91 -4.12
N LEU A 156 -6.68 -14.19 -3.54
CA LEU A 156 -8.01 -14.70 -3.24
C LEU A 156 -8.73 -15.20 -4.49
N GLY A 157 -8.67 -14.44 -5.59
CA GLY A 157 -9.27 -14.84 -6.85
C GLY A 157 -8.61 -16.08 -7.46
N HIS A 158 -7.28 -16.19 -7.37
CA HIS A 158 -6.54 -17.36 -7.85
C HIS A 158 -6.84 -18.62 -7.03
N GLU A 159 -6.92 -18.49 -5.70
CA GLU A 159 -7.32 -19.55 -4.78
C GLU A 159 -8.75 -20.03 -5.11
N THR A 160 -9.69 -19.09 -5.25
CA THR A 160 -11.09 -19.40 -5.57
C THR A 160 -11.22 -20.17 -6.89
N VAL A 161 -10.51 -19.76 -7.95
CA VAL A 161 -10.52 -20.46 -9.24
C VAL A 161 -9.92 -21.86 -9.09
N THR A 162 -8.84 -21.97 -8.33
CA THR A 162 -8.18 -23.25 -8.07
C THR A 162 -9.13 -24.20 -7.34
N GLU A 163 -9.75 -23.76 -6.25
CA GLU A 163 -10.75 -24.52 -5.50
C GLU A 163 -11.94 -24.92 -6.37
N MET A 164 -12.46 -24.01 -7.19
CA MET A 164 -13.56 -24.29 -8.10
C MET A 164 -13.19 -25.38 -9.12
N THR A 165 -11.97 -25.34 -9.68
CA THR A 165 -11.50 -26.39 -10.58
C THR A 165 -11.26 -27.73 -9.87
N HIS A 166 -10.86 -27.70 -8.59
CA HIS A 166 -10.74 -28.90 -7.77
C HIS A 166 -12.10 -29.52 -7.47
N TRP A 167 -13.10 -28.70 -7.19
CA TRP A 167 -14.48 -29.12 -6.97
C TRP A 167 -15.08 -29.74 -8.24
N ASP A 168 -14.97 -29.06 -9.38
CA ASP A 168 -15.48 -29.55 -10.69
C ASP A 168 -14.86 -30.90 -11.06
N ARG A 169 -13.55 -31.06 -10.82
CA ARG A 169 -12.82 -32.32 -11.04
C ARG A 169 -13.05 -33.39 -9.96
N ARG A 170 -13.99 -33.18 -9.03
CA ARG A 170 -14.31 -34.05 -7.88
C ARG A 170 -13.11 -34.38 -6.98
N LYS A 171 -12.07 -33.55 -6.99
CA LYS A 171 -10.89 -33.70 -6.11
C LYS A 171 -11.15 -33.20 -4.69
N ALA A 172 -12.12 -32.30 -4.52
CA ALA A 172 -12.52 -31.72 -3.23
C ALA A 172 -13.23 -32.70 -2.27
N VAL A 173 -13.64 -33.88 -2.75
CA VAL A 173 -14.39 -34.88 -1.95
C VAL A 173 -13.46 -35.71 -1.04
N ARG A 174 -12.15 -35.69 -1.30
CA ARG A 174 -11.18 -36.46 -0.52
C ARG A 174 -10.79 -35.65 0.72
N ILE A 175 -11.21 -36.09 1.91
CA ILE A 175 -10.74 -35.54 3.18
C ILE A 175 -9.22 -35.75 3.23
N GLN A 176 -8.50 -34.63 3.29
CA GLN A 176 -7.05 -34.61 3.44
C GLN A 176 -6.69 -34.07 4.83
N THR A 177 -5.54 -34.46 5.33
CA THR A 177 -5.00 -33.92 6.57
C THR A 177 -4.81 -32.42 6.43
N ALA A 178 -5.30 -31.63 7.39
CA ALA A 178 -5.14 -30.19 7.39
C ALA A 178 -3.66 -29.80 7.26
N GLU A 179 -3.37 -28.73 6.52
CA GLU A 179 -1.98 -28.30 6.24
C GLU A 179 -1.17 -28.08 7.54
N VAL A 180 -1.82 -27.56 8.57
CA VAL A 180 -1.24 -27.34 9.92
C VAL A 180 -0.75 -28.66 10.55
N LEU A 181 -1.42 -29.78 10.27
CA LEU A 181 -1.04 -31.12 10.75
C LEU A 181 0.00 -31.80 9.83
N SER A 182 0.23 -31.26 8.63
CA SER A 182 1.17 -31.79 7.65
C SER A 182 2.62 -31.32 7.89
N ARG A 183 2.80 -30.22 8.65
CA ARG A 183 4.11 -29.78 9.13
C ARG A 183 4.64 -30.78 10.15
N ARG A 184 5.47 -31.72 9.68
CA ARG A 184 6.24 -32.62 10.55
C ARG A 184 6.98 -31.78 11.59
N THR A 185 6.76 -32.13 12.85
CA THR A 185 7.57 -31.72 14.00
C THR A 185 9.04 -31.96 13.67
N GLY A 186 9.75 -30.92 13.25
CA GLY A 186 11.21 -30.91 13.22
C GLY A 186 11.66 -31.05 14.66
N ARG A 187 12.28 -32.19 14.98
CA ARG A 187 12.90 -32.48 16.27
C ARG A 187 13.85 -31.34 16.67
N PHE A 188 13.76 -30.94 17.94
CA PHE A 188 14.76 -30.16 18.66
C PHE A 188 16.14 -30.84 18.61
#